data_AF-A0A1S3R689-F1
#
_entry.id   AF-A0A1S3R689-F1
#
_cell.length_a   1.000
_cell.length_b   1.000
_cell.length_c   1.000
_cell.angle_alpha   90.00
_cell.angle_beta   90.00
_cell.angle_gamma   90.00
#
_symmetry.space_group_name_H-M   'P 1'
#
loop_
_entity.id
_entity.type
_entity.pdbx_description
1 polymer ?
#
loop_
_entity_poly.entity_id
_entity_poly.type
_entity_poly.pdbx_seq_one_letter_code
_entity_poly.pdbx_strand_id
1 'polypeptide(L)'
;MRYIKPYVLLVIVGTFSLLGYVYFSFFSERLNRLLYKQPSILDGRTDVVSVTPWLAPIVWEGTFDPVLIDNIYKPMNLTIATTVFAVGKYVRFLQDFLETAEKHFMVGFNVHYYVFTDRPHDVPSVNLAQGRHLSVIQVPGSNRWQEISARRMEIIQTTIERQIRREADYIFCLDVDSKFHARWGSESLGRLVAVIHPGYYEETRDSFPYERRPASTAYIRMDEGDYYYGGAMFGGFVEDVYTLTKVCRKRFEEDAGNSIEAAWQEESHLNRYLLDNKPSKVLSPEYLWQDLKAKTKEVKVIRFSGVIKNYAEVRPNV
;
A
#
# COMPACT_ATOMS: atom_id res chain seq x y z
N MET A 1 -17.10 -41.41 10.05
CA MET A 1 -15.75 -40.93 10.42
C MET A 1 -14.72 -41.80 9.71
N ARG A 2 -14.06 -41.29 8.66
CA ARG A 2 -13.00 -42.04 7.96
C ARG A 2 -11.71 -41.90 8.77
N TYR A 3 -11.25 -43.01 9.36
CA TYR A 3 -9.98 -43.09 10.05
C TYR A 3 -8.83 -42.87 9.05
N ILE A 4 -8.10 -41.77 9.21
CA ILE A 4 -6.83 -41.57 8.50
C ILE A 4 -5.83 -42.53 9.14
N LYS A 5 -5.31 -43.44 8.33
CA LYS A 5 -4.35 -44.44 8.78
C LYS A 5 -3.05 -43.75 9.23
N PRO A 6 -2.41 -44.17 10.34
CA PRO A 6 -1.29 -43.45 10.97
C PRO A 6 -0.07 -43.23 10.06
N TYR A 7 0.14 -44.09 9.06
CA TYR A 7 1.20 -43.94 8.06
C TYR A 7 0.95 -42.77 7.09
N VAL A 8 -0.30 -42.38 6.84
CA VAL A 8 -0.63 -41.20 6.02
C VAL A 8 -0.26 -39.90 6.76
N LEU A 9 -0.45 -39.87 8.08
CA LEU A 9 -0.04 -38.73 8.91
C LEU A 9 1.48 -38.58 8.95
N LEU A 10 2.22 -39.69 9.07
CA LEU A 10 3.68 -39.73 9.01
C LEU A 10 4.23 -39.25 7.65
N VAL A 11 3.59 -39.61 6.54
CA VAL A 11 3.98 -39.14 5.20
C VAL A 11 3.70 -37.65 5.03
N ILE A 12 2.59 -37.12 5.55
CA ILE A 12 2.27 -35.69 5.51
C ILE A 12 3.28 -34.90 6.37
N VAL A 13 3.52 -35.30 7.61
CA VAL A 13 4.51 -34.64 8.50
C VAL A 13 5.92 -34.75 7.91
N GLY A 14 6.28 -35.90 7.35
CA GLY A 14 7.57 -36.11 6.68
C GLY A 14 7.74 -35.23 5.44
N THR A 15 6.70 -35.06 4.61
CA THR A 15 6.76 -34.19 3.42
C THR A 15 6.81 -32.70 3.78
N PHE A 16 6.06 -32.24 4.79
CA PHE A 16 6.19 -30.86 5.30
C PHE A 16 7.56 -30.60 5.94
N SER A 17 8.14 -31.59 6.63
CA SER A 17 9.48 -31.45 7.23
C SER A 17 10.58 -31.45 6.17
N LEU A 18 10.45 -32.28 5.12
CA LEU A 18 11.39 -32.33 4.01
C LEU A 18 11.29 -31.06 3.14
N LEU A 19 10.07 -30.57 2.87
CA LEU A 19 9.84 -29.29 2.20
C LEU A 19 10.40 -28.13 3.03
N GLY A 20 10.17 -28.11 4.33
CA GLY A 20 10.75 -27.12 5.25
C GLY A 20 12.28 -27.17 5.26
N TYR A 21 12.87 -28.38 5.28
CA TYR A 21 14.32 -28.56 5.25
C TYR A 21 14.96 -28.16 3.91
N VAL A 22 14.32 -28.51 2.79
CA VAL A 22 14.77 -28.11 1.44
C VAL A 22 14.63 -26.60 1.26
N TYR A 23 13.52 -26.00 1.71
CA TYR A 23 13.33 -24.55 1.68
C TYR A 23 14.35 -23.82 2.55
N PHE A 24 14.64 -24.34 3.74
CA PHE A 24 15.64 -23.79 4.66
C PHE A 24 17.07 -23.97 4.13
N SER A 25 17.40 -25.12 3.54
CA SER A 25 18.72 -25.40 2.96
C SER A 25 18.99 -24.56 1.71
N PHE A 26 17.97 -24.35 0.86
CA PHE A 26 18.07 -23.48 -0.31
C PHE A 26 18.20 -22.00 0.07
N PHE A 27 17.56 -21.57 1.16
CA PHE A 27 17.80 -20.25 1.76
C PHE A 27 19.21 -20.14 2.36
N SER A 28 19.68 -21.19 3.04
CA SER A 28 20.98 -21.22 3.71
C SER A 28 22.18 -21.20 2.76
N GLU A 29 22.09 -21.81 1.57
CA GLU A 29 23.20 -21.83 0.60
C GLU A 29 23.39 -20.49 -0.14
N ARG A 30 22.35 -19.63 -0.22
CA ARG A 30 22.43 -18.34 -0.94
C ARG A 30 22.73 -17.13 -0.06
N LEU A 31 22.64 -17.26 1.27
CA LEU A 31 23.13 -16.26 2.21
C LEU A 31 24.66 -16.41 2.32
N ASN A 32 25.39 -15.98 1.27
CA ASN A 32 26.78 -15.53 1.41
C ASN A 32 26.87 -14.71 2.71
N ARG A 33 27.86 -14.98 3.58
CA ARG A 33 28.02 -14.39 4.93
C ARG A 33 27.46 -12.95 4.99
N LEU A 34 26.19 -12.84 5.36
CA LEU A 34 25.49 -11.57 5.32
C LEU A 34 25.93 -10.78 6.54
N LEU A 35 26.61 -9.66 6.30
CA LEU A 35 27.01 -8.74 7.35
C LEU A 35 25.86 -7.76 7.58
N TYR A 36 25.16 -7.94 8.69
CA TYR A 36 24.14 -7.02 9.18
C TYR A 36 24.31 -6.84 10.69
N LYS A 37 23.71 -5.79 11.24
CA LYS A 37 23.82 -5.50 12.67
C LYS A 37 23.12 -6.60 13.47
N GLN A 38 23.82 -7.20 14.44
CA GLN A 38 23.20 -8.17 15.35
C GLN A 38 21.97 -7.53 16.02
N PRO A 39 20.78 -8.15 15.92
CA PRO A 39 19.58 -7.66 16.60
C PRO A 39 19.78 -7.66 18.12
N SER A 40 19.33 -6.60 18.79
CA SER A 40 19.25 -6.53 20.26
C SER A 40 17.83 -6.85 20.71
N ILE A 41 17.68 -7.64 21.77
CA ILE A 41 16.39 -7.89 22.41
C ILE A 41 16.00 -6.73 23.33
N LEU A 42 16.96 -5.90 23.75
CA LEU A 42 16.75 -4.82 24.72
C LEU A 42 16.72 -3.42 24.07
N ASP A 43 17.24 -3.28 22.85
CA ASP A 43 17.35 -1.99 22.17
C ASP A 43 16.46 -1.93 20.92
N GLY A 44 15.67 -0.86 20.81
CA GLY A 44 14.77 -0.61 19.69
C GLY A 44 14.17 0.80 19.73
N ARG A 45 13.15 1.04 18.91
CA ARG A 45 12.34 2.26 19.01
C ARG A 45 11.54 2.22 20.32
N THR A 46 11.75 3.21 21.18
CA THR A 46 11.04 3.36 22.47
C THR A 46 10.03 4.50 22.47
N ASP A 47 10.05 5.32 21.42
CA ASP A 47 9.26 6.52 21.22
C ASP A 47 7.97 6.27 20.41
N VAL A 48 7.82 5.08 19.80
CA VAL A 48 6.67 4.70 18.96
C VAL A 48 6.29 3.24 19.17
N VAL A 49 5.03 2.91 18.85
CA VAL A 49 4.58 1.53 18.72
C VAL A 49 5.10 0.95 17.40
N SER A 50 5.75 -0.21 17.46
CA SER A 50 6.32 -0.92 16.30
C SER A 50 5.56 -2.20 15.92
N VAL A 51 4.54 -2.59 16.69
CA VAL A 51 3.70 -3.76 16.43
C VAL A 51 2.27 -3.51 16.88
N THR A 52 1.30 -3.88 16.06
CA THR A 52 -0.12 -3.72 16.38
C THR A 52 -0.60 -4.78 17.39
N PRO A 53 -1.76 -4.60 18.03
CA PRO A 53 -2.35 -5.61 18.91
C PRO A 53 -2.64 -6.97 18.23
N TRP A 54 -2.72 -7.02 16.89
CA TRP A 54 -2.87 -8.26 16.11
C TRP A 54 -1.55 -8.77 15.51
N LEU A 55 -0.40 -8.32 16.04
CA LEU A 55 0.94 -8.77 15.70
C LEU A 55 1.43 -8.40 14.29
N ALA A 56 0.84 -7.39 13.65
CA ALA A 56 1.40 -6.82 12.41
C ALA A 56 2.48 -5.78 12.75
N PRO A 57 3.64 -5.78 12.05
CA PRO A 57 4.64 -4.73 12.24
C PRO A 57 4.10 -3.37 11.79
N ILE A 58 4.44 -2.33 12.54
CA ILE A 58 4.34 -0.93 12.13
C ILE A 58 5.74 -0.50 11.68
N VAL A 59 5.90 -0.24 10.38
CA VAL A 59 7.21 0.02 9.76
C VAL A 59 7.64 1.45 10.00
N TRP A 60 8.65 1.62 10.84
CA TRP A 60 9.33 2.89 11.10
C TRP A 60 10.82 2.76 10.80
N GLU A 61 11.49 3.87 10.51
CA GLU A 61 12.94 3.91 10.44
C GLU A 61 13.56 3.41 11.77
N GLY A 62 14.48 2.47 11.64
CA GLY A 62 15.09 1.75 12.76
C GLY A 62 14.35 0.50 13.25
N THR A 63 13.21 0.11 12.65
CA THR A 63 12.52 -1.16 12.97
C THR A 63 12.83 -2.29 11.99
N PHE A 64 13.66 -2.04 10.98
CA PHE A 64 14.08 -3.02 9.98
C PHE A 64 15.53 -2.76 9.56
N ASP A 65 16.23 -3.80 9.11
CA ASP A 65 17.53 -3.69 8.45
C ASP A 65 17.33 -3.81 6.93
N PRO A 66 17.61 -2.75 6.15
CA PRO A 66 17.34 -2.74 4.70
C PRO A 66 18.19 -3.76 3.93
N VAL A 67 19.40 -4.06 4.40
CA VAL A 67 20.30 -5.03 3.77
C VAL A 67 19.75 -6.43 4.00
N LEU A 68 19.37 -6.76 5.23
CA LEU A 68 18.80 -8.06 5.57
C LEU A 68 17.52 -8.34 4.78
N ILE A 69 16.57 -7.40 4.80
CA ILE A 69 15.27 -7.62 4.17
C ILE A 69 15.36 -7.71 2.64
N ASP A 70 16.22 -6.92 2.00
CA ASP A 70 16.45 -7.04 0.56
C ASP A 70 17.09 -8.39 0.19
N ASN A 71 18.02 -8.91 1.01
CA ASN A 71 18.63 -10.21 0.75
C ASN A 71 17.65 -11.37 0.92
N ILE A 72 16.57 -11.20 1.69
CA ILE A 72 15.47 -12.16 1.79
C ILE A 72 14.61 -12.13 0.52
N TYR A 73 14.21 -10.93 0.07
CA TYR A 73 13.21 -10.79 -1.00
C TYR A 73 13.78 -10.80 -2.42
N LYS A 74 14.99 -10.27 -2.66
CA LYS A 74 15.57 -10.21 -4.02
C LYS A 74 15.70 -11.57 -4.70
N PRO A 75 16.13 -12.65 -4.02
CA PRO A 75 16.21 -13.98 -4.64
C PRO A 75 14.87 -14.55 -5.12
N MET A 76 13.74 -14.02 -4.62
CA MET A 76 12.40 -14.42 -5.03
C MET A 76 12.00 -13.86 -6.40
N ASN A 77 12.79 -12.91 -6.96
CA ASN A 77 12.55 -12.28 -8.25
C ASN A 77 11.13 -11.69 -8.41
N LEU A 78 10.64 -11.05 -7.35
CA LEU A 78 9.29 -10.48 -7.29
C LEU A 78 9.13 -9.29 -8.24
N THR A 79 7.94 -9.16 -8.79
CA THR A 79 7.48 -7.97 -9.53
C THR A 79 6.46 -7.19 -8.71
N ILE A 80 6.70 -5.89 -8.56
CA ILE A 80 5.84 -4.98 -7.82
C ILE A 80 5.13 -4.05 -8.80
N ALA A 81 3.82 -4.17 -8.90
CA ALA A 81 2.99 -3.20 -9.59
C ALA A 81 2.84 -1.91 -8.78
N THR A 82 2.70 -0.79 -9.45
CA THR A 82 2.29 0.47 -8.82
C THR A 82 1.22 1.13 -9.66
N THR A 83 0.06 1.42 -9.07
CA THR A 83 -1.03 2.13 -9.74
C THR A 83 -1.02 3.59 -9.32
N VAL A 84 -1.18 4.47 -10.30
CA VAL A 84 -1.21 5.92 -10.08
C VAL A 84 -2.22 6.57 -11.02
N PHE A 85 -3.05 7.46 -10.46
CA PHE A 85 -4.11 8.15 -11.21
C PHE A 85 -3.70 9.59 -11.48
N ALA A 86 -3.62 9.95 -12.76
CA ALA A 86 -3.22 11.26 -13.23
C ALA A 86 -4.28 11.79 -14.21
N VAL A 87 -5.42 12.23 -13.67
CA VAL A 87 -6.57 12.69 -14.47
C VAL A 87 -6.63 14.22 -14.51
N GLY A 88 -6.89 14.78 -15.69
CA GLY A 88 -6.97 16.21 -15.93
C GLY A 88 -5.65 16.92 -15.61
N LYS A 89 -5.70 17.90 -14.70
CA LYS A 89 -4.53 18.70 -14.34
C LYS A 89 -3.51 17.94 -13.50
N TYR A 90 -3.86 16.81 -12.92
CA TYR A 90 -2.96 16.00 -12.08
C TYR A 90 -1.83 15.35 -12.86
N VAL A 91 -1.92 15.29 -14.19
CA VAL A 91 -0.83 14.84 -15.08
C VAL A 91 0.48 15.60 -14.84
N ARG A 92 0.40 16.87 -14.42
CA ARG A 92 1.58 17.69 -14.10
C ARG A 92 2.47 17.09 -12.99
N PHE A 93 1.92 16.23 -12.14
CA PHE A 93 2.68 15.63 -11.03
C PHE A 93 3.42 14.35 -11.43
N LEU A 94 3.10 13.74 -12.59
CA LEU A 94 3.66 12.46 -13.00
C LEU A 94 5.18 12.49 -13.16
N GLN A 95 5.73 13.59 -13.68
CA GLN A 95 7.17 13.67 -13.94
C GLN A 95 7.97 13.54 -12.64
N ASP A 96 7.65 14.39 -11.67
CA ASP A 96 8.28 14.34 -10.35
C ASP A 96 8.02 13.02 -9.62
N PHE A 97 6.80 12.50 -9.68
CA PHE A 97 6.44 11.21 -9.08
C PHE A 97 7.32 10.08 -9.62
N LEU A 98 7.39 9.94 -10.96
CA LEU A 98 8.14 8.86 -11.62
C LEU A 98 9.65 9.02 -11.45
N GLU A 99 10.19 10.24 -11.63
CA GLU A 99 11.63 10.49 -11.46
C GLU A 99 12.11 10.25 -10.03
N THR A 100 11.28 10.56 -9.03
CA THR A 100 11.61 10.26 -7.63
C THR A 100 11.38 8.80 -7.28
N ALA A 101 10.37 8.14 -7.87
CA ALA A 101 10.16 6.71 -7.73
C ALA A 101 11.37 5.90 -8.23
N GLU A 102 11.95 6.25 -9.38
CA GLU A 102 13.16 5.58 -9.90
C GLU A 102 14.37 5.69 -8.96
N LYS A 103 14.44 6.74 -8.13
CA LYS A 103 15.53 6.95 -7.15
C LYS A 103 15.33 6.18 -5.85
N HIS A 104 14.08 5.87 -5.49
CA HIS A 104 13.73 5.54 -4.11
C HIS A 104 12.79 4.34 -3.93
N PHE A 105 11.91 4.10 -4.90
CA PHE A 105 10.86 3.09 -4.81
C PHE A 105 11.31 1.75 -5.38
N MET A 106 11.39 0.74 -4.50
CA MET A 106 11.69 -0.66 -4.82
C MET A 106 12.93 -0.80 -5.70
N VAL A 107 13.99 -0.02 -5.39
CA VAL A 107 15.23 -0.02 -6.15
C VAL A 107 15.89 -1.41 -6.10
N GLY A 108 16.18 -1.97 -7.26
CA GLY A 108 16.73 -3.32 -7.41
C GLY A 108 15.69 -4.44 -7.40
N PHE A 109 14.40 -4.11 -7.47
CA PHE A 109 13.31 -5.05 -7.75
C PHE A 109 12.69 -4.76 -9.12
N ASN A 110 11.98 -5.75 -9.69
CA ASN A 110 11.18 -5.53 -10.88
C ASN A 110 9.95 -4.67 -10.51
N VAL A 111 9.67 -3.64 -11.29
CA VAL A 111 8.55 -2.73 -11.03
C VAL A 111 7.76 -2.47 -12.31
N HIS A 112 6.44 -2.47 -12.21
CA HIS A 112 5.57 -2.09 -13.31
C HIS A 112 4.65 -0.95 -12.89
N TYR A 113 4.85 0.23 -13.47
CA TYR A 113 3.99 1.39 -13.28
C TYR A 113 2.77 1.30 -14.19
N TYR A 114 1.58 1.39 -13.62
CA TYR A 114 0.30 1.50 -14.31
C TYR A 114 -0.24 2.92 -14.10
N VAL A 115 -0.06 3.75 -15.12
CA VAL A 115 -0.49 5.15 -15.11
C VAL A 115 -1.90 5.23 -15.73
N PHE A 116 -2.89 5.54 -14.90
CA PHE A 116 -4.26 5.77 -15.34
C PHE A 116 -4.47 7.25 -15.65
N THR A 117 -4.81 7.59 -16.89
CA THR A 117 -4.98 9.00 -17.29
C THR A 117 -6.01 9.16 -18.41
N ASP A 118 -6.67 10.32 -18.46
CA ASP A 118 -7.47 10.78 -19.59
C ASP A 118 -6.63 11.49 -20.67
N ARG A 119 -5.32 11.67 -20.42
CA ARG A 119 -4.37 12.40 -21.28
C ARG A 119 -3.12 11.57 -21.55
N PRO A 120 -3.22 10.46 -22.29
CA PRO A 120 -2.08 9.55 -22.51
C PRO A 120 -0.87 10.22 -23.19
N HIS A 121 -1.10 11.23 -24.03
CA HIS A 121 -0.03 11.97 -24.71
C HIS A 121 0.74 12.93 -23.80
N ASP A 122 0.18 13.27 -22.64
CA ASP A 122 0.80 14.17 -21.66
C ASP A 122 1.63 13.39 -20.61
N VAL A 123 1.67 12.05 -20.69
CA VAL A 123 2.50 11.22 -19.80
C VAL A 123 3.98 11.44 -20.14
N PRO A 124 4.82 11.86 -19.17
CA PRO A 124 6.21 12.18 -19.44
C PRO A 124 7.02 10.93 -19.77
N SER A 125 8.00 11.08 -20.66
CA SER A 125 9.03 10.06 -20.89
C SER A 125 10.08 10.14 -19.78
N VAL A 126 10.20 9.07 -18.99
CA VAL A 126 11.17 8.98 -17.88
C VAL A 126 12.08 7.78 -18.14
N ASN A 127 13.37 7.92 -17.85
CA ASN A 127 14.33 6.83 -17.96
C ASN A 127 14.06 5.80 -16.85
N LEU A 128 13.60 4.62 -17.23
CA LEU A 128 13.36 3.51 -16.29
C LEU A 128 14.58 2.61 -16.19
N ALA A 129 14.94 2.21 -14.97
CA ALA A 129 16.01 1.25 -14.76
C ALA A 129 15.63 -0.15 -15.28
N GLN A 130 16.63 -1.03 -15.40
CA GLN A 130 16.41 -2.40 -15.86
C GLN A 130 15.38 -3.14 -14.99
N GLY A 131 14.50 -3.92 -15.63
CA GLY A 131 13.42 -4.65 -14.96
C GLY A 131 12.22 -3.78 -14.59
N ARG A 132 12.18 -2.54 -15.09
CA ARG A 132 11.12 -1.58 -14.78
C ARG A 132 10.39 -1.15 -16.04
N HIS A 133 9.07 -1.14 -15.97
CA HIS A 133 8.19 -0.89 -17.11
C HIS A 133 7.09 0.09 -16.74
N LEU A 134 6.57 0.80 -17.73
CA LEU A 134 5.43 1.69 -17.57
C LEU A 134 4.39 1.38 -18.64
N SER A 135 3.15 1.20 -18.21
CA SER A 135 1.97 1.09 -19.06
C SER A 135 1.02 2.24 -18.78
N VAL A 136 0.62 2.92 -19.86
CA VAL A 136 -0.40 3.96 -19.81
C VAL A 136 -1.75 3.32 -20.11
N ILE A 137 -2.70 3.44 -19.18
CA ILE A 137 -4.06 2.95 -19.33
C ILE A 137 -4.98 4.16 -19.43
N GLN A 138 -5.58 4.33 -20.61
CA GLN A 138 -6.52 5.41 -20.84
C GLN A 138 -7.80 5.18 -20.03
N VAL A 139 -8.19 6.17 -19.23
CA VAL A 139 -9.45 6.19 -18.47
C VAL A 139 -10.25 7.43 -18.83
N PRO A 140 -11.60 7.40 -18.73
CA PRO A 140 -12.38 8.59 -19.01
C PRO A 140 -12.11 9.67 -17.96
N GLY A 141 -11.97 10.92 -18.40
CA GLY A 141 -12.01 12.07 -17.50
C GLY A 141 -13.37 12.17 -16.78
N SER A 142 -13.44 12.96 -15.71
CA SER A 142 -14.71 13.37 -15.10
C SER A 142 -14.63 14.83 -14.66
N ASN A 143 -15.78 15.51 -14.69
CA ASN A 143 -15.92 16.89 -14.24
C ASN A 143 -16.03 16.97 -12.70
N ARG A 144 -16.20 15.84 -12.00
CA ARG A 144 -16.33 15.77 -10.54
C ARG A 144 -15.19 14.96 -9.95
N TRP A 145 -14.33 15.59 -9.14
CA TRP A 145 -13.16 14.89 -8.57
C TRP A 145 -13.56 13.70 -7.69
N GLN A 146 -14.73 13.75 -7.04
CA GLN A 146 -15.29 12.64 -6.26
C GLN A 146 -15.65 11.43 -7.13
N GLU A 147 -16.10 11.63 -8.37
CA GLU A 147 -16.33 10.52 -9.31
C GLU A 147 -15.02 9.89 -9.76
N ILE A 148 -13.96 10.68 -9.97
CA ILE A 148 -12.63 10.15 -10.27
C ILE A 148 -12.17 9.27 -9.10
N SER A 149 -12.34 9.74 -7.87
CA SER A 149 -11.95 9.04 -6.65
C SER A 149 -12.73 7.74 -6.45
N ALA A 150 -14.05 7.79 -6.64
CA ALA A 150 -14.95 6.64 -6.60
C ALA A 150 -14.58 5.54 -7.62
N ARG A 151 -14.19 5.97 -8.83
CA ARG A 151 -13.83 5.05 -9.92
C ARG A 151 -12.45 4.42 -9.73
N ARG A 152 -11.61 4.91 -8.82
CA ARG A 152 -10.28 4.32 -8.57
C ARG A 152 -10.38 2.86 -8.16
N MET A 153 -11.29 2.53 -7.24
CA MET A 153 -11.49 1.15 -6.78
C MET A 153 -11.94 0.24 -7.94
N GLU A 154 -12.88 0.68 -8.76
CA GLU A 154 -13.31 -0.06 -9.96
C GLU A 154 -12.16 -0.25 -10.96
N ILE A 155 -11.43 0.81 -11.29
CA ILE A 155 -10.37 0.79 -12.31
C ILE A 155 -9.21 -0.10 -11.84
N ILE A 156 -8.81 -0.01 -10.57
CA ILE A 156 -7.79 -0.89 -9.99
C ILE A 156 -8.30 -2.34 -10.03
N GLN A 157 -9.50 -2.63 -9.52
CA GLN A 157 -10.09 -3.96 -9.50
C GLN A 157 -10.10 -4.61 -10.91
N THR A 158 -10.61 -3.89 -11.89
CA THR A 158 -10.76 -4.41 -13.27
C THR A 158 -9.41 -4.56 -13.96
N THR A 159 -8.45 -3.69 -13.68
CA THR A 159 -7.09 -3.80 -14.23
C THR A 159 -6.32 -4.94 -13.60
N ILE A 160 -6.52 -5.21 -12.30
CA ILE A 160 -5.98 -6.41 -11.66
C ILE A 160 -6.52 -7.66 -12.34
N GLU A 161 -7.84 -7.75 -12.52
CA GLU A 161 -8.48 -8.90 -13.14
C GLU A 161 -7.98 -9.19 -14.56
N ARG A 162 -7.82 -8.13 -15.37
CA ARG A 162 -7.46 -8.23 -16.78
C ARG A 162 -5.96 -8.39 -17.00
N GLN A 163 -5.13 -7.76 -16.17
CA GLN A 163 -3.71 -7.57 -16.46
C GLN A 163 -2.81 -7.83 -15.24
N ILE A 164 -2.88 -7.00 -14.19
CA ILE A 164 -1.83 -6.95 -13.14
C ILE A 164 -1.63 -8.31 -12.45
N ARG A 165 -2.69 -9.11 -12.26
CA ARG A 165 -2.59 -10.44 -11.61
C ARG A 165 -1.68 -11.43 -12.34
N ARG A 166 -1.37 -11.19 -13.61
CA ARG A 166 -0.49 -12.03 -14.43
C ARG A 166 0.94 -11.48 -14.50
N GLU A 167 1.14 -10.23 -14.07
CA GLU A 167 2.37 -9.46 -14.28
C GLU A 167 3.10 -9.14 -12.96
N ALA A 168 2.40 -9.15 -11.83
CA ALA A 168 2.97 -8.76 -10.54
C ALA A 168 2.54 -9.66 -9.37
N ASP A 169 3.42 -9.73 -8.36
CA ASP A 169 3.19 -10.42 -7.09
C ASP A 169 2.57 -9.50 -6.04
N TYR A 170 3.05 -8.24 -6.01
CA TYR A 170 2.58 -7.20 -5.11
C TYR A 170 2.09 -5.98 -5.89
N ILE A 171 1.26 -5.16 -5.26
CA ILE A 171 0.77 -3.90 -5.81
C ILE A 171 0.74 -2.82 -4.72
N PHE A 172 1.19 -1.61 -5.07
CA PHE A 172 0.98 -0.40 -4.30
C PHE A 172 0.10 0.57 -5.10
N CYS A 173 -0.97 1.06 -4.49
CA CYS A 173 -1.84 2.08 -5.06
C CYS A 173 -1.50 3.41 -4.42
N LEU A 174 -1.01 4.37 -5.21
CA LEU A 174 -0.43 5.62 -4.73
C LEU A 174 -1.08 6.85 -5.39
N ASP A 175 -1.24 7.91 -4.62
CA ASP A 175 -1.64 9.20 -5.16
C ASP A 175 -0.49 9.88 -5.93
N VAL A 176 -0.81 10.43 -7.11
CA VAL A 176 0.18 11.01 -8.03
C VAL A 176 0.75 12.33 -7.54
N ASP A 177 0.01 13.06 -6.71
CA ASP A 177 0.33 14.40 -6.22
C ASP A 177 1.28 14.33 -5.01
N SER A 178 2.26 13.43 -5.11
CA SER A 178 3.23 13.08 -4.08
C SER A 178 4.60 12.79 -4.68
N LYS A 179 5.66 12.87 -3.87
CA LYS A 179 7.05 12.60 -4.28
C LYS A 179 7.71 11.63 -3.33
N PHE A 180 8.67 10.87 -3.84
CA PHE A 180 9.57 10.06 -3.01
C PHE A 180 10.82 10.87 -2.62
N HIS A 181 11.25 10.73 -1.37
CA HIS A 181 12.37 11.49 -0.80
C HIS A 181 13.44 10.60 -0.19
N ALA A 182 13.10 9.35 0.10
CA ALA A 182 13.99 8.37 0.71
C ALA A 182 13.54 6.97 0.36
N ARG A 183 14.40 5.98 0.68
CA ARG A 183 14.15 4.57 0.40
C ARG A 183 12.73 4.15 0.79
N TRP A 184 12.04 3.55 -0.17
CA TRP A 184 10.83 2.75 0.00
C TRP A 184 11.13 1.39 -0.60
N GLY A 185 11.35 0.36 0.21
CA GLY A 185 11.83 -0.94 -0.26
C GLY A 185 11.02 -2.13 0.24
N SER A 186 11.65 -3.30 0.19
CA SER A 186 11.03 -4.58 0.53
C SER A 186 10.52 -4.65 1.98
N GLU A 187 10.96 -3.75 2.85
CA GLU A 187 10.39 -3.61 4.20
C GLU A 187 8.90 -3.30 4.20
N SER A 188 8.36 -2.70 3.14
CA SER A 188 6.95 -2.36 3.03
C SER A 188 6.08 -3.51 2.49
N LEU A 189 6.65 -4.62 2.02
CA LEU A 189 5.91 -5.73 1.41
C LEU A 189 5.16 -6.56 2.47
N GLY A 190 3.87 -6.78 2.28
CA GLY A 190 3.04 -7.61 3.14
C GLY A 190 1.81 -8.10 2.38
N ARG A 191 1.05 -9.02 2.97
CA ARG A 191 -0.18 -9.56 2.35
C ARG A 191 -1.20 -8.45 2.09
N LEU A 192 -1.47 -7.65 3.12
CA LEU A 192 -2.29 -6.45 3.07
C LEU A 192 -1.55 -5.34 3.82
N VAL A 193 -1.37 -4.21 3.17
CA VAL A 193 -0.55 -3.09 3.61
C VAL A 193 -1.37 -1.81 3.61
N ALA A 194 -1.33 -1.08 4.73
CA ALA A 194 -1.98 0.22 4.87
C ALA A 194 -1.01 1.21 5.53
N VAL A 195 -1.15 2.50 5.24
CA VAL A 195 -0.37 3.56 5.90
C VAL A 195 -1.22 4.32 6.92
N ILE A 196 -0.63 4.67 8.06
CA ILE A 196 -1.26 5.56 9.04
C ILE A 196 -1.27 6.97 8.47
N HIS A 197 -2.44 7.62 8.48
CA HIS A 197 -2.58 8.97 7.96
C HIS A 197 -1.81 10.00 8.83
N PRO A 198 -1.01 10.90 8.24
CA PRO A 198 -0.19 11.87 8.98
C PRO A 198 -1.01 12.95 9.71
N GLY A 199 -2.31 13.03 9.44
CA GLY A 199 -3.24 13.93 10.12
C GLY A 199 -3.75 13.42 11.46
N TYR A 200 -3.66 12.12 11.75
CA TYR A 200 -4.40 11.49 12.85
C TYR A 200 -3.59 10.48 13.66
N TYR A 201 -2.29 10.33 13.42
CA TYR A 201 -1.50 9.30 14.10
C TYR A 201 -1.21 9.60 15.59
N GLU A 202 -1.39 10.85 16.02
CA GLU A 202 -1.31 11.29 17.43
C GLU A 202 -2.70 11.37 18.10
N GLU A 203 -3.77 11.16 17.32
CA GLU A 203 -5.15 11.36 17.76
C GLU A 203 -5.76 10.07 18.32
N THR A 204 -6.82 10.25 19.12
CA THR A 204 -7.64 9.14 19.62
C THR A 204 -8.79 8.80 18.67
N ARG A 205 -9.33 7.57 18.76
CA ARG A 205 -10.28 7.02 17.79
C ARG A 205 -11.61 7.79 17.65
N ASP A 206 -11.98 8.54 18.67
CA ASP A 206 -13.14 9.44 18.69
C ASP A 206 -12.93 10.67 17.81
N SER A 207 -11.69 11.10 17.60
CA SER A 207 -11.32 12.22 16.73
C SER A 207 -11.09 11.80 15.28
N PHE A 208 -11.03 10.50 15.00
CA PHE A 208 -10.87 10.01 13.63
C PHE A 208 -12.10 10.36 12.79
N PRO A 209 -11.90 10.90 11.57
CA PRO A 209 -12.99 11.36 10.74
C PRO A 209 -13.55 10.19 9.93
N TYR A 210 -13.86 9.08 10.58
CA TYR A 210 -14.59 7.98 9.95
C TYR A 210 -16.00 8.44 9.55
N GLU A 211 -16.63 7.68 8.66
CA GLU A 211 -18.05 7.84 8.43
C GLU A 211 -18.84 7.47 9.69
N ARG A 212 -19.62 8.42 10.21
CA ARG A 212 -20.36 8.28 11.48
C ARG A 212 -21.86 8.11 11.29
N ARG A 213 -22.38 8.19 10.06
CA ARG A 213 -23.79 7.95 9.74
C ARG A 213 -24.04 6.44 9.63
N PRO A 214 -24.86 5.82 10.49
CA PRO A 214 -25.13 4.39 10.45
C PRO A 214 -25.78 3.88 9.15
N ALA A 215 -26.32 4.79 8.35
CA ALA A 215 -26.91 4.47 7.05
C ALA A 215 -25.86 4.15 5.97
N SER A 216 -24.59 4.55 6.15
CA SER A 216 -23.51 4.23 5.23
C SER A 216 -22.89 2.87 5.52
N THR A 217 -22.55 2.13 4.47
CA THR A 217 -21.75 0.91 4.55
C THR A 217 -20.31 1.13 5.03
N ALA A 218 -19.83 2.39 5.08
CA ALA A 218 -18.53 2.77 5.65
C ALA A 218 -18.60 3.10 7.15
N TYR A 219 -19.78 3.03 7.79
CA TYR A 219 -19.98 3.42 9.17
C TYR A 219 -19.02 2.75 10.16
N ILE A 220 -18.38 3.55 11.03
CA ILE A 220 -17.59 3.07 12.17
C ILE A 220 -18.06 3.81 13.43
N ARG A 221 -18.36 3.06 14.49
CA ARG A 221 -18.83 3.62 15.77
C ARG A 221 -17.73 4.41 16.47
N MET A 222 -18.11 5.35 17.35
CA MET A 222 -17.16 6.18 18.10
C MET A 222 -16.20 5.37 18.99
N ASP A 223 -16.65 4.20 19.48
CA ASP A 223 -15.88 3.29 20.32
C ASP A 223 -15.02 2.27 19.53
N GLU A 224 -15.14 2.26 18.19
CA GLU A 224 -14.41 1.36 17.28
C GLU A 224 -13.29 2.10 16.51
N GLY A 225 -12.31 1.34 16.02
CA GLY A 225 -11.17 1.85 15.25
C GLY A 225 -9.82 1.62 15.91
N ASP A 226 -8.84 1.16 15.12
CA ASP A 226 -7.46 0.96 15.54
C ASP A 226 -6.60 2.18 15.19
N TYR A 227 -6.59 2.55 13.90
CA TYR A 227 -5.86 3.68 13.32
C TYR A 227 -6.70 4.30 12.20
N TYR A 228 -6.48 5.58 11.91
CA TYR A 228 -6.98 6.17 10.67
C TYR A 228 -5.95 5.97 9.56
N TYR A 229 -6.31 5.17 8.55
CA TYR A 229 -5.46 4.85 7.42
C TYR A 229 -5.68 5.84 6.27
N GLY A 230 -4.61 6.24 5.59
CA GLY A 230 -4.67 7.17 4.46
C GLY A 230 -5.01 6.48 3.15
N GLY A 231 -6.04 6.97 2.44
CA GLY A 231 -6.47 6.49 1.11
C GLY A 231 -5.46 6.78 0.00
N ALA A 232 -4.51 7.69 0.24
CA ALA A 232 -3.42 8.00 -0.67
C ALA A 232 -2.40 6.87 -0.82
N MET A 233 -2.40 5.89 0.09
CA MET A 233 -1.61 4.67 -0.07
C MET A 233 -2.25 3.44 0.58
N PHE A 234 -2.38 2.39 -0.22
CA PHE A 234 -2.61 1.02 0.25
C PHE A 234 -1.94 0.04 -0.71
N GLY A 235 -1.77 -1.21 -0.28
CA GLY A 235 -1.14 -2.21 -1.12
C GLY A 235 -1.14 -3.61 -0.53
N GLY A 236 -0.34 -4.48 -1.11
CA GLY A 236 -0.13 -5.84 -0.63
C GLY A 236 0.00 -6.84 -1.76
N PHE A 237 -0.34 -8.10 -1.52
CA PHE A 237 -0.47 -9.07 -2.60
C PHE A 237 -1.58 -8.65 -3.55
N VAL A 238 -1.38 -8.93 -4.84
CA VAL A 238 -2.34 -8.54 -5.88
C VAL A 238 -3.75 -9.07 -5.61
N GLU A 239 -3.89 -10.30 -5.12
CA GLU A 239 -5.20 -10.92 -4.85
C GLU A 239 -5.91 -10.32 -3.60
N ASP A 240 -5.15 -9.94 -2.57
CA ASP A 240 -5.70 -9.25 -1.39
C ASP A 240 -6.18 -7.84 -1.78
N VAL A 241 -5.41 -7.13 -2.61
CA VAL A 241 -5.81 -5.80 -3.10
C VAL A 241 -6.97 -5.88 -4.09
N TYR A 242 -7.06 -6.93 -4.93
CA TYR A 242 -8.25 -7.20 -5.72
C TYR A 242 -9.49 -7.35 -4.84
N THR A 243 -9.38 -8.11 -3.75
CA THR A 243 -10.49 -8.33 -2.81
C THR A 243 -10.89 -7.03 -2.12
N LEU A 244 -9.92 -6.25 -1.64
CA LEU A 244 -10.15 -4.95 -1.02
C LEU A 244 -10.89 -4.01 -1.96
N THR A 245 -10.37 -3.83 -3.17
CA THR A 245 -10.94 -2.90 -4.16
C THR A 245 -12.34 -3.33 -4.60
N LYS A 246 -12.57 -4.64 -4.78
CA LYS A 246 -13.90 -5.20 -5.08
C LYS A 246 -14.92 -4.93 -3.97
N VAL A 247 -14.53 -5.12 -2.70
CA VAL A 247 -15.43 -4.88 -1.56
C VAL A 247 -15.70 -3.39 -1.37
N CYS A 248 -14.66 -2.54 -1.44
CA CYS A 248 -14.82 -1.10 -1.32
C CYS A 248 -15.68 -0.53 -2.45
N ARG A 249 -15.48 -0.97 -3.69
CA ARG A 249 -16.33 -0.62 -4.83
C ARG A 249 -17.80 -0.98 -4.57
N LYS A 250 -18.08 -2.22 -4.17
CA LYS A 250 -19.45 -2.68 -3.93
C LYS A 250 -20.15 -1.83 -2.85
N ARG A 251 -19.44 -1.56 -1.75
CA ARG A 251 -19.94 -0.72 -0.64
C ARG A 251 -20.20 0.71 -1.09
N PHE A 252 -19.30 1.27 -1.89
CA PHE A 252 -19.48 2.59 -2.48
C PHE A 252 -20.72 2.65 -3.40
N GLU A 253 -20.89 1.67 -4.29
CA GLU A 253 -22.05 1.58 -5.19
C GLU A 253 -23.38 1.42 -4.41
N GLU A 254 -23.36 0.68 -3.29
CA GLU A 254 -24.51 0.54 -2.39
C GLU A 254 -24.87 1.85 -1.68
N ASP A 255 -23.89 2.57 -1.14
CA ASP A 255 -24.08 3.91 -0.56
C ASP A 255 -24.64 4.88 -1.61
N ALA A 256 -24.05 4.90 -2.81
CA ALA A 256 -24.51 5.74 -3.91
C ALA A 256 -25.97 5.41 -4.32
N GLY A 257 -26.32 4.12 -4.38
CA GLY A 257 -27.70 3.67 -4.63
C GLY A 257 -28.70 4.12 -3.57
N ASN A 258 -28.22 4.35 -2.34
CA ASN A 258 -28.98 4.90 -1.22
C ASN A 258 -28.87 6.43 -1.10
N SER A 259 -28.31 7.12 -2.10
CA SER A 259 -28.06 8.58 -2.09
C SER A 259 -27.16 9.03 -0.93
N ILE A 260 -26.20 8.19 -0.55
CA ILE A 260 -25.20 8.47 0.47
C ILE A 260 -23.84 8.55 -0.21
N GLU A 261 -23.07 9.58 0.14
CA GLU A 261 -21.64 9.66 -0.17
C GLU A 261 -20.90 9.71 1.16
N ALA A 262 -20.02 8.74 1.41
CA ALA A 262 -19.27 8.65 2.66
C ALA A 262 -18.39 9.90 2.88
N ALA A 263 -18.16 10.27 4.14
CA ALA A 263 -17.55 11.54 4.56
C ALA A 263 -16.21 11.84 3.85
N TRP A 264 -15.40 10.81 3.63
CA TRP A 264 -14.13 10.86 2.89
C TRP A 264 -14.10 9.84 1.76
N GLN A 265 -15.21 9.69 1.04
CA GLN A 265 -15.33 8.85 -0.15
C GLN A 265 -14.70 7.45 0.04
N GLU A 266 -13.77 7.04 -0.81
CA GLU A 266 -13.10 5.73 -0.75
C GLU A 266 -12.23 5.53 0.49
N GLU A 267 -11.66 6.59 1.06
CA GLU A 267 -10.86 6.51 2.31
C GLU A 267 -11.75 6.03 3.47
N SER A 268 -13.03 6.43 3.49
CA SER A 268 -13.99 5.93 4.48
C SER A 268 -14.25 4.41 4.32
N HIS A 269 -14.49 3.95 3.09
CA HIS A 269 -14.70 2.51 2.84
C HIS A 269 -13.42 1.68 3.06
N LEU A 270 -12.24 2.24 2.76
CA LEU A 270 -10.94 1.63 3.06
C LEU A 270 -10.77 1.42 4.56
N ASN A 271 -11.01 2.45 5.37
CA ASN A 271 -10.92 2.35 6.82
C ASN A 271 -11.90 1.32 7.39
N ARG A 272 -13.13 1.27 6.88
CA ARG A 272 -14.08 0.22 7.25
C ARG A 272 -13.59 -1.17 6.86
N TYR A 273 -13.04 -1.33 5.65
CA TYR A 273 -12.49 -2.61 5.19
C TYR A 273 -11.34 -3.08 6.07
N LEU A 274 -10.41 -2.19 6.43
CA LEU A 274 -9.24 -2.51 7.26
C LEU A 274 -9.58 -2.74 8.73
N LEU A 275 -10.68 -2.17 9.22
CA LEU A 275 -11.24 -2.49 10.52
C LEU A 275 -11.72 -3.95 10.56
N ASP A 276 -12.45 -4.39 9.52
CA ASP A 276 -12.95 -5.75 9.37
C ASP A 276 -11.83 -6.75 8.99
N ASN A 277 -10.82 -6.30 8.24
CA ASN A 277 -9.73 -7.10 7.67
C ASN A 277 -8.38 -6.48 8.05
N LYS A 278 -7.83 -6.88 9.20
CA LYS A 278 -6.62 -6.28 9.74
C LYS A 278 -5.44 -6.36 8.76
N PRO A 279 -4.73 -5.24 8.48
CA PRO A 279 -3.57 -5.28 7.60
C PRO A 279 -2.44 -6.10 8.24
N SER A 280 -1.78 -6.91 7.43
CA SER A 280 -0.61 -7.70 7.85
C SER A 280 0.64 -6.86 8.07
N LYS A 281 0.64 -5.62 7.57
CA LYS A 281 1.73 -4.66 7.69
C LYS A 281 1.15 -3.25 7.70
N VAL A 282 1.56 -2.44 8.65
CA VAL A 282 1.16 -1.04 8.76
C VAL A 282 2.38 -0.19 8.49
N LEU A 283 2.28 0.79 7.61
CA LEU A 283 3.35 1.76 7.38
C LEU A 283 3.11 2.97 8.27
N SER A 284 4.18 3.46 8.89
CA SER A 284 4.13 4.71 9.66
C SER A 284 3.89 5.92 8.76
N PRO A 285 3.60 7.11 9.33
CA PRO A 285 3.52 8.37 8.59
C PRO A 285 4.81 8.74 7.81
N GLU A 286 5.95 8.06 8.04
CA GLU A 286 7.15 8.20 7.19
C GLU A 286 6.87 7.86 5.72
N TYR A 287 5.89 6.99 5.45
CA TYR A 287 5.49 6.53 4.12
C TYR A 287 4.28 7.30 3.54
N LEU A 288 3.74 8.27 4.28
CA LEU A 288 2.75 9.22 3.80
C LEU A 288 2.79 10.47 4.69
N TRP A 289 3.44 11.52 4.21
CA TRP A 289 3.53 12.82 4.89
C TRP A 289 2.87 13.93 4.09
N GLN A 290 2.81 15.14 4.67
CA GLN A 290 2.31 16.34 4.00
C GLN A 290 3.39 17.42 4.03
N ASP A 291 3.82 17.91 2.87
CA ASP A 291 4.94 18.88 2.78
C ASP A 291 4.69 20.20 3.53
N LEU A 292 3.43 20.53 3.79
CA LEU A 292 3.04 21.71 4.59
C LEU A 292 3.36 21.55 6.08
N LYS A 293 3.59 20.32 6.57
CA LYS A 293 3.83 20.04 7.98
C LYS A 293 5.32 19.87 8.25
N ALA A 294 5.79 20.55 9.30
CA ALA A 294 7.10 20.27 9.86
C ALA A 294 7.18 18.82 10.35
N LYS A 295 8.34 18.19 10.15
CA LYS A 295 8.64 16.85 10.64
C LYS A 295 8.58 16.83 12.18
N THR A 296 7.88 15.85 12.74
CA THR A 296 7.83 15.61 14.19
C THR A 296 9.04 14.82 14.69
N LYS A 297 9.14 14.58 16.00
CA LYS A 297 10.37 14.00 16.60
C LYS A 297 10.54 12.51 16.26
N GLU A 298 9.43 11.81 16.16
CA GLU A 298 9.32 10.37 15.98
C GLU A 298 9.35 9.93 14.51
N VAL A 299 8.92 10.79 13.59
CA VAL A 299 9.17 10.61 12.15
C VAL A 299 10.65 10.87 11.93
N LYS A 300 11.47 9.85 11.63
CA LYS A 300 12.92 10.04 11.46
C LYS A 300 13.32 10.31 10.02
N VAL A 301 12.47 9.94 9.07
CA VAL A 301 12.67 10.16 7.64
C VAL A 301 11.30 10.34 6.98
N ILE A 302 11.21 11.27 6.03
CA ILE A 302 10.05 11.36 5.14
C ILE A 302 10.45 10.61 3.88
N ARG A 303 9.75 9.52 3.56
CA ARG A 303 10.00 8.68 2.38
C ARG A 303 9.11 9.07 1.23
N PHE A 304 7.88 9.47 1.53
CA PHE A 304 6.86 9.85 0.55
C PHE A 304 5.94 10.91 1.14
N SER A 305 5.71 12.00 0.40
CA SER A 305 4.86 13.09 0.87
C SER A 305 4.07 13.74 -0.25
N GLY A 306 2.87 14.20 0.10
CA GLY A 306 2.01 14.98 -0.79
C GLY A 306 2.58 16.37 -1.03
N VAL A 307 2.66 16.76 -2.31
CA VAL A 307 3.20 18.06 -2.72
C VAL A 307 2.23 19.20 -2.40
N ILE A 308 2.79 20.37 -2.11
CA ILE A 308 2.01 21.61 -1.95
C ILE A 308 1.30 21.93 -3.27
N LYS A 309 -0.02 22.10 -3.21
CA LYS A 309 -0.87 22.39 -4.36
C LYS A 309 -2.06 23.23 -3.97
N ASN A 310 -2.51 24.07 -4.90
CA ASN A 310 -3.77 24.78 -4.77
C ASN A 310 -4.91 23.89 -5.27
N TYR A 311 -5.76 23.39 -4.37
CA TYR A 311 -6.87 22.50 -4.73
C TYR A 311 -7.83 23.13 -5.74
N ALA A 312 -8.11 24.44 -5.66
CA ALA A 312 -8.97 25.14 -6.62
C ALA A 312 -8.34 25.24 -8.01
N GLU A 313 -7.01 25.14 -8.11
CA GLU A 313 -6.32 25.16 -9.40
C GLU A 313 -6.35 23.78 -10.07
N VAL A 314 -6.15 22.71 -9.30
CA VAL A 314 -5.92 21.35 -9.85
C VAL A 314 -7.17 20.48 -9.90
N ARG A 315 -8.15 20.71 -9.03
CA ARG A 315 -9.44 20.00 -9.10
C ARG A 315 -10.30 20.68 -10.16
N PRO A 316 -10.99 19.92 -11.04
CA PRO A 316 -12.04 20.51 -11.85
C PRO A 316 -13.04 21.18 -10.90
N ASN A 317 -13.26 22.48 -11.09
CA ASN A 317 -14.17 23.26 -10.28
C ASN A 317 -15.58 22.64 -10.42
N VAL A 318 -16.27 22.56 -9.27
CA VAL A 318 -17.65 22.06 -9.13
C VAL A 318 -18.58 22.69 -10.15
#